data_AF-A0A382UVM9-F1
#
_entry.id   AF-A0A382UVM9-F1
#
_cell.length_a   1.000
_cell.length_b   1.000
_cell.length_c   1.000
_cell.angle_alpha   90.00
_cell.angle_beta   90.00
_cell.angle_gamma   90.00
#
_symmetry.space_group_name_H-M   'P 1'
#
loop_
_entity.id
_entity.type
_entity.pdbx_description
1 polymer ?
#
loop_
_entity_poly.entity_id
_entity_poly.type
_entity_poly.pdbx_seq_one_letter_code
_entity_poly.pdbx_strand_id
1 'polypeptide(L)'
;LLTNVDFRNLLDFHNNNNNADATMCVREYDFQVPYGVVTVDDGSIREIKEKPIHKFFVNAGIYVLNKNLINKVDGESYLNMTDFLEKELDSGGVNAFPIHEYWLDIGRMEEYEKANQDIVTIFNK
;
A
#
# COMPACT_ATOMS: atom_id res chain seq x y z
N LEU A 1 -12.74 2.55 2.21
CA LEU A 1 -11.59 2.46 3.13
C LEU A 1 -12.05 2.73 4.57
N LEU A 2 -11.68 1.85 5.51
CA LEU A 2 -11.80 2.06 6.96
C LEU A 2 -10.41 1.87 7.59
N THR A 3 -9.95 2.83 8.39
CA THR A 3 -8.61 2.78 8.97
C THR A 3 -8.49 3.61 10.24
N ASN A 4 -7.54 3.24 11.11
CA ASN A 4 -7.12 4.00 12.29
C ASN A 4 -5.65 4.44 12.19
N VAL A 5 -5.13 4.60 10.96
CA VAL A 5 -3.80 5.19 10.72
C VAL A 5 -3.69 6.52 11.46
N ASP A 6 -2.58 6.71 12.17
CA ASP A 6 -2.26 7.98 12.79
C ASP A 6 -1.78 8.97 11.72
N PHE A 7 -2.70 9.81 11.24
CA PHE A 7 -2.40 10.82 10.24
C PHE A 7 -1.42 11.89 10.72
N ARG A 8 -1.29 12.12 12.03
CA ARG A 8 -0.27 13.05 12.55
C ARG A 8 1.11 12.41 12.39
N ASN A 9 1.27 11.16 12.82
CA ASN A 9 2.51 10.43 12.64
C ASN A 9 2.89 10.30 11.15
N LEU A 10 1.91 10.03 10.27
CA LEU A 10 2.12 10.02 8.82
C LEU A 10 2.64 11.38 8.30
N LEU A 11 2.02 12.48 8.72
CA LEU A 11 2.42 13.81 8.29
C LEU A 11 3.78 14.21 8.86
N ASP A 12 4.05 13.90 10.13
CA ASP A 12 5.33 14.12 10.78
C ASP A 12 6.43 13.31 10.09
N PHE A 13 6.16 12.06 9.75
CA PHE A 13 7.07 11.22 8.97
C PHE A 13 7.36 11.84 7.59
N HIS A 14 6.34 12.33 6.89
CA HIS A 14 6.54 12.99 5.59
C HIS A 14 7.42 14.25 5.74
N ASN A 15 7.10 15.13 6.69
CA ASN A 15 7.80 16.39 6.90
C ASN A 15 9.23 16.22 7.42
N ASN A 16 9.50 15.18 8.21
CA ASN A 16 10.85 14.92 8.74
C ASN A 16 11.77 14.27 7.71
N ASN A 17 11.20 13.56 6.72
CA ASN A 17 11.95 12.92 5.65
C ASN A 17 12.03 13.85 4.43
N ASN A 18 12.81 14.94 4.58
CA ASN A 18 12.99 16.07 3.66
C ASN A 18 13.43 15.76 2.21
N ASN A 19 13.52 14.49 1.82
CA ASN A 19 14.04 14.07 0.52
C ASN A 19 12.97 13.50 -0.42
N ALA A 20 11.70 13.41 0.01
CA ALA A 20 10.61 12.88 -0.81
C ALA A 20 9.52 13.91 -1.06
N ASP A 21 9.10 14.05 -2.32
CA ASP A 21 7.97 14.91 -2.70
C ASP A 21 6.60 14.29 -2.40
N ALA A 22 6.57 12.98 -2.16
CA ALA A 22 5.38 12.26 -1.77
C ALA A 22 5.67 11.21 -0.69
N THR A 23 4.62 10.78 -0.01
CA THR A 23 4.61 9.60 0.85
C THR A 23 3.39 8.77 0.54
N MET A 24 3.60 7.50 0.20
CA MET A 24 2.56 6.51 0.00
C MET A 24 2.50 5.60 1.22
N CYS A 25 1.30 5.43 1.77
CA CYS A 25 1.10 4.41 2.79
C CYS A 25 1.08 3.02 2.15
N VAL A 26 1.78 2.08 2.77
CA VAL A 26 1.85 0.69 2.30
C VAL A 26 1.44 -0.27 3.41
N ARG A 27 0.87 -1.42 3.04
CA ARG A 27 0.48 -2.47 3.97
C ARG A 27 1.16 -3.78 3.61
N GLU A 28 1.69 -4.49 4.61
CA GLU A 28 2.20 -5.85 4.39
C GLU A 28 1.03 -6.77 4.04
N TYR A 29 1.20 -7.55 2.97
CA TYR A 29 0.26 -8.51 2.47
C TYR A 29 0.96 -9.86 2.32
N ASP A 30 0.40 -10.86 2.98
CA ASP A 30 0.88 -12.23 2.95
C ASP A 30 0.02 -13.03 1.95
N PHE A 31 0.65 -13.49 0.87
CA PHE A 31 0.02 -14.41 -0.08
C PHE A 31 0.58 -15.81 0.12
N GLN A 32 -0.25 -16.72 0.63
CA GLN A 32 0.10 -18.13 0.68
C GLN A 32 -0.34 -18.82 -0.61
N VAL A 33 0.61 -19.46 -1.29
CA VAL A 33 0.28 -20.39 -2.37
C VAL A 33 -0.25 -21.66 -1.72
N PRO A 34 -1.48 -22.15 -2.00
CA PRO A 34 -2.04 -23.31 -1.31
C PRO A 34 -1.51 -24.66 -1.85
N TYR A 35 -0.34 -24.66 -2.50
CA TYR A 35 0.31 -25.79 -3.16
C TYR A 35 1.84 -25.74 -2.99
N GLY A 36 2.50 -26.83 -3.34
CA GLY A 36 3.95 -26.86 -3.54
C GLY A 36 4.36 -26.03 -4.76
N VAL A 37 5.24 -25.04 -4.57
CA VAL A 37 5.86 -24.26 -5.65
C VAL A 37 7.21 -24.88 -5.99
N VAL A 38 7.46 -25.10 -7.27
CA VAL A 38 8.70 -25.71 -7.78
C VAL A 38 9.45 -24.75 -8.70
N THR A 39 10.76 -24.66 -8.51
CA THR A 39 11.66 -23.95 -9.44
C THR A 39 12.27 -24.96 -10.39
N VAL A 40 12.07 -24.79 -11.69
CA VAL A 40 12.58 -25.67 -12.75
C VAL A 40 13.61 -24.93 -13.58
N ASP A 41 14.75 -25.56 -13.80
CA ASP A 41 15.86 -25.04 -14.59
C ASP A 41 16.45 -26.19 -15.42
N ASP A 42 16.61 -25.98 -16.72
CA ASP A 42 17.03 -27.00 -17.70
C ASP A 42 16.27 -28.33 -17.57
N GLY A 43 14.95 -28.26 -17.36
CA GLY A 43 14.08 -29.44 -17.21
C GLY A 43 14.26 -30.22 -15.91
N SER A 44 15.12 -29.74 -15.00
CA SER A 44 15.36 -30.34 -13.68
C SER A 44 14.77 -29.48 -12.57
N ILE A 45 14.17 -30.13 -11.56
CA ILE A 45 13.69 -29.42 -10.36
C ILE A 45 14.90 -29.01 -9.52
N ARG A 46 14.97 -27.72 -9.17
CA ARG A 46 16.02 -27.14 -8.31
C ARG A 46 15.56 -26.91 -6.88
N GLU A 47 14.29 -26.56 -6.69
CA GLU A 47 13.73 -26.22 -5.38
C GLU A 47 12.25 -26.62 -5.34
N ILE A 48 11.79 -27.08 -4.17
CA ILE A 48 10.38 -27.32 -3.88
C ILE A 48 10.06 -26.64 -2.54
N LYS A 49 9.07 -25.76 -2.52
CA LYS A 49 8.53 -25.16 -1.29
C LYS A 49 7.08 -25.54 -1.13
N GLU A 50 6.74 -26.22 -0.04
CA GLU A 50 5.34 -26.53 0.28
C GLU A 50 4.66 -25.32 0.91
N LYS A 51 3.52 -24.93 0.32
CA LYS A 51 2.67 -23.82 0.78
C LYS A 51 3.43 -22.54 1.17
N PRO A 52 4.34 -22.03 0.32
CA PRO A 52 5.14 -20.87 0.65
C PRO A 52 4.26 -19.64 0.86
N ILE A 53 4.69 -18.79 1.78
CA ILE A 53 4.10 -17.48 2.02
C ILE A 53 5.01 -16.44 1.37
N HIS A 54 4.46 -15.67 0.44
CA HIS A 54 5.11 -14.52 -0.15
C HIS A 54 4.63 -13.27 0.57
N LYS A 55 5.59 -12.50 1.07
CA LYS A 55 5.33 -11.24 1.76
C LYS A 55 5.67 -10.09 0.84
N PHE A 56 4.76 -9.14 0.70
CA PHE A 56 4.98 -7.94 -0.11
C PHE A 56 4.21 -6.76 0.47
N PHE A 57 4.61 -5.56 0.06
CA PHE A 57 3.88 -4.34 0.39
C PHE A 57 2.90 -4.00 -0.72
N VAL A 58 1.65 -3.72 -0.34
CA VAL A 58 0.61 -3.23 -1.26
C VAL A 58 0.31 -1.77 -0.99
N ASN A 59 -0.10 -1.05 -2.03
CA ASN A 59 -0.56 0.33 -1.92
C ASN A 59 -1.82 0.41 -1.07
N ALA A 60 -1.78 1.20 0.01
CA ALA A 60 -2.87 1.33 0.95
C ALA A 60 -3.91 2.42 0.56
N GLY A 61 -3.69 3.13 -0.54
CA GLY A 61 -4.60 4.17 -1.04
C GLY A 61 -4.60 5.46 -0.23
N ILE A 62 -3.59 5.69 0.61
CA ILE A 62 -3.42 6.91 1.42
C ILE A 62 -2.09 7.56 1.04
N TYR A 63 -2.12 8.86 0.77
CA TYR A 63 -0.97 9.60 0.27
C TYR A 63 -0.83 10.96 0.95
N VAL A 64 0.40 11.41 1.13
CA VAL A 64 0.76 12.79 1.43
C VAL A 64 1.58 13.32 0.27
N LEU A 65 1.21 14.48 -0.26
CA LEU A 65 1.84 15.07 -1.44
C LEU A 65 2.28 16.49 -1.14
N ASN A 66 3.49 16.84 -1.54
CA ASN A 66 3.91 18.23 -1.60
C ASN A 66 3.12 18.99 -2.67
N LYS A 67 2.89 20.28 -2.43
CA LYS A 67 2.10 21.13 -3.33
C LYS A 67 2.71 21.26 -4.74
N ASN A 68 4.03 21.14 -4.87
CA ASN A 68 4.74 21.15 -6.15
C ASN A 68 4.30 20.02 -7.08
N LEU A 69 3.99 18.83 -6.55
CA LEU A 69 3.47 17.70 -7.33
C LEU A 69 2.10 18.00 -7.91
N ILE A 70 1.21 18.63 -7.15
CA ILE A 70 -0.14 18.98 -7.62
C ILE A 70 -0.07 19.90 -8.85
N ASN A 71 0.93 20.79 -8.91
CA ASN A 71 1.12 21.70 -10.05
C ASN A 71 1.53 20.97 -11.35
N LYS A 72 1.91 19.69 -11.29
CA LYS A 72 2.25 18.87 -12.46
C LYS A 72 1.02 18.19 -13.10
N VAL A 73 -0.13 18.23 -12.43
CA VAL A 73 -1.36 17.62 -12.91
C VAL A 73 -2.07 18.60 -13.86
N ASP A 74 -2.39 18.15 -15.08
CA ASP A 74 -3.05 18.96 -16.10
C ASP A 74 -4.54 19.23 -15.83
N GLY A 75 -5.18 18.35 -15.05
CA GLY A 75 -6.60 18.41 -14.72
C GLY A 75 -7.52 17.97 -15.87
N GLU A 76 -6.98 17.49 -16.97
CA GLU A 76 -7.72 17.13 -18.18
C GLU A 76 -7.57 15.64 -18.53
N SER A 77 -6.37 15.10 -18.38
CA SER A 77 -6.10 13.69 -18.71
C SER A 77 -6.41 12.77 -17.53
N TYR A 78 -6.81 11.54 -17.84
CA TYR A 78 -6.94 10.51 -16.83
C TYR A 78 -5.56 10.19 -16.27
N LEU A 79 -5.41 10.31 -14.96
CA LEU A 79 -4.19 10.02 -14.23
C LEU A 79 -4.55 9.29 -12.94
N ASN A 80 -3.98 8.10 -12.75
CA ASN A 80 -4.11 7.38 -11.50
C ASN A 80 -2.87 7.62 -10.61
N MET A 81 -3.02 7.39 -9.31
CA MET A 81 -1.97 7.68 -8.33
C MET A 81 -0.72 6.83 -8.51
N THR A 82 -0.84 5.58 -8.98
CA THR A 82 0.32 4.71 -9.21
C THR A 82 1.16 5.25 -10.34
N ASP A 83 0.55 5.51 -11.51
CA ASP A 83 1.24 6.07 -12.67
C ASP A 83 1.83 7.46 -12.37
N PHE A 84 1.14 8.24 -11.55
CA PHE A 84 1.63 9.55 -11.15
C PHE A 84 2.88 9.44 -10.28
N LEU A 85 2.84 8.65 -9.22
CA LEU A 85 3.98 8.50 -8.30
C LEU A 85 5.16 7.74 -8.91
N GLU A 86 4.90 6.83 -9.85
CA GLU A 86 5.96 6.14 -10.61
C GLU A 86 6.86 7.13 -11.37
N LYS A 87 6.27 8.18 -11.96
CA LYS A 87 7.03 9.25 -12.65
C LYS A 87 7.88 10.10 -11.70
N GLU A 88 7.57 10.08 -10.41
CA GLU A 88 8.20 10.91 -9.38
C GLU A 88 9.29 10.18 -8.60
N LEU A 89 9.46 8.87 -8.81
CA LEU A 89 10.46 8.05 -8.13
C LEU A 89 11.88 8.61 -8.27
N ASP A 90 12.23 9.10 -9.47
CA ASP A 90 13.57 9.62 -9.78
C ASP A 90 13.71 11.15 -9.62
N SER A 91 12.59 11.88 -9.58
CA SER A 91 12.57 13.36 -9.69
C SER A 91 12.45 14.10 -8.35
N GLY A 92 12.12 13.36 -7.31
CA GLY A 92 11.85 13.90 -5.98
C GLY A 92 11.62 12.82 -4.94
N GLY A 93 11.51 11.55 -5.33
CA GLY A 93 11.39 10.42 -4.42
C GLY A 93 10.00 10.27 -3.82
N VAL A 94 9.62 9.01 -3.53
CA VAL A 94 8.37 8.67 -2.87
C VAL A 94 8.70 7.81 -1.66
N ASN A 95 8.39 8.31 -0.46
CA ASN A 95 8.58 7.51 0.75
C ASN A 95 7.48 6.46 0.88
N ALA A 96 7.82 5.31 1.44
CA ALA A 96 6.86 4.31 1.89
C ALA A 96 6.62 4.46 3.40
N PHE A 97 5.38 4.71 3.81
CA PHE A 97 4.97 4.69 5.21
C PHE A 97 4.25 3.37 5.52
N PRO A 98 4.87 2.44 6.27
CA PRO A 98 4.22 1.19 6.59
C PRO A 98 3.08 1.41 7.60
N ILE A 99 1.86 1.03 7.21
CA ILE A 99 0.72 1.00 8.12
C ILE A 99 0.83 -0.26 8.97
N HIS A 100 0.87 -0.09 10.28
CA HIS A 100 0.81 -1.19 11.24
C HIS A 100 -0.58 -1.33 11.86
N GLU A 101 -1.34 -0.24 11.87
CA GLU A 101 -2.68 -0.16 12.42
C GLU A 101 -3.72 -0.87 11.53
N TYR A 102 -4.98 -0.85 11.98
CA TYR A 102 -6.11 -1.38 11.23
C TYR A 102 -6.31 -0.62 9.91
N TRP A 103 -6.42 -1.39 8.84
CA TRP A 103 -6.68 -0.91 7.50
C TRP A 103 -7.55 -1.94 6.78
N LEU A 104 -8.65 -1.47 6.20
CA LEU A 104 -9.57 -2.26 5.41
C LEU A 104 -9.95 -1.47 4.15
N ASP A 105 -9.47 -1.92 3.00
CA ASP A 105 -10.01 -1.46 1.73
C ASP A 105 -11.40 -2.07 1.49
N ILE A 106 -12.35 -1.24 1.09
CA ILE A 106 -13.76 -1.64 0.97
C ILE A 106 -14.11 -1.60 -0.51
N GLY A 107 -13.85 -2.71 -1.19
CA GLY A 107 -14.05 -2.86 -2.63
C GLY A 107 -15.21 -3.78 -3.02
N ARG A 108 -15.61 -4.72 -2.15
CA ARG A 108 -16.70 -5.67 -2.40
C ARG A 108 -17.64 -5.73 -1.20
N MET A 109 -18.74 -6.49 -1.35
CA MET A 109 -19.79 -6.55 -0.34
C MET A 109 -19.30 -7.18 0.97
N GLU A 110 -18.44 -8.18 0.89
CA GLU A 110 -17.88 -8.85 2.07
C GLU A 110 -17.02 -7.89 2.92
N GLU A 111 -16.19 -7.05 2.29
CA GLU A 111 -15.43 -6.04 3.01
C GLU A 111 -16.33 -4.95 3.58
N TYR A 112 -17.43 -4.59 2.90
CA TYR A 112 -18.41 -3.65 3.43
C TYR A 112 -19.12 -4.19 4.68
N GLU A 113 -19.57 -5.44 4.65
CA GLU A 113 -20.17 -6.11 5.81
C GLU A 113 -19.19 -6.19 6.97
N LYS A 114 -17.93 -6.56 6.68
CA LYS A 114 -16.85 -6.57 7.67
C LYS A 114 -16.61 -5.19 8.28
N ALA A 115 -16.59 -4.13 7.46
CA ALA A 115 -16.39 -2.76 7.96
C ALA A 115 -17.50 -2.35 8.96
N ASN A 116 -18.75 -2.74 8.71
CA ASN A 116 -19.87 -2.46 9.60
C ASN A 116 -19.77 -3.21 10.95
N GLN A 117 -19.13 -4.38 10.98
CA GLN A 117 -18.86 -5.11 12.23
C GLN A 117 -17.65 -4.51 12.96
N ASP A 118 -16.59 -4.23 12.21
CA ASP A 118 -15.31 -3.77 12.73
C ASP A 118 -15.41 -2.35 13.30
N ILE A 119 -16.22 -1.46 12.72
CA ILE A 119 -16.42 -0.10 13.26
C ILE A 119 -16.93 -0.12 14.71
N VAL A 120 -17.84 -1.05 15.04
CA VAL A 120 -18.40 -1.15 16.39
C VAL A 120 -17.40 -1.73 17.37
N THR A 121 -16.57 -2.69 16.94
CA THR A 121 -15.69 -3.46 17.83
C THR A 121 -14.31 -2.80 18.02
N ILE A 122 -13.81 -2.11 17.00
CA ILE A 122 -12.46 -1.55 16.97
C ILE A 122 -12.45 -0.05 17.31
N PHE A 123 -13.48 0.70 16.91
CA PHE A 123 -13.47 2.17 17.00
C PHE A 123 -14.38 2.75 18.09
N ASN A 124 -15.38 2.01 18.60
CA ASN A 124 -16.28 2.48 19.66
C ASN A 124 -15.84 2.07 21.08
N LYS A 125 -14.53 2.00 21.34
CA LYS A 125 -13.98 1.81 22.69
C LYS A 125 -13.59 3.13 23.35
#